data_AF-A9FKD0-F1
#
_entry.id   AF-A9FKD0-F1
#
_cell.length_a   1.000
_cell.length_b   1.000
_cell.length_c   1.000
_cell.angle_alpha   90.00
_cell.angle_beta   90.00
_cell.angle_gamma   90.00
#
_symmetry.space_group_name_H-M   'P 1'
#
loop_
_entity.id
_entity.type
_entity.pdbx_description
1 polymer ?
#
loop_
_entity_poly.entity_id
_entity_poly.type
_entity_poly.pdbx_seq_one_letter_code
_entity_poly.pdbx_strand_id
1 'polypeptide(L)'
;MTMNSKLAFARWTSGCLIAVLGVGCAQIFGFDKSYEVGKGGAGGGGEGGTGGTDAGGGGAGGEGGEGGEGGAGGDAGGGGAGGEGGAGGDAGGGGEGAGCPEPPLGDPTLELSLIDDMEDDDHFIIEVEDETNPRRGLWFVANDGKGTQTPGVGEQFVMGLLEPPRGDSTLAAHVVADDLFESWGALFGFQLNSPSSSQLGLYNVSEFSGVTFFAYADEGSYNKVLVDVVDAQTWQDGGICTSADGGCSDHFTKTVTLTKCWTQIKVPFASLKQSGWGQAFDAPDLTQVWAVQFRFAASRQFSVWIDDVAFYKEPAPETEPGGTTP
;
A
#
# COMPACT_ATOMS: atom_id res chain seq x y z
N MET A 1 -30.93 -56.11 -41.84
CA MET A 1 -32.22 -56.34 -41.15
C MET A 1 -32.51 -55.12 -40.31
N THR A 2 -33.60 -54.45 -40.65
CA THR A 2 -34.10 -53.17 -40.15
C THR A 2 -34.64 -53.32 -38.74
N MET A 3 -34.32 -52.40 -37.83
CA MET A 3 -35.18 -52.10 -36.68
C MET A 3 -35.04 -50.63 -36.28
N ASN A 4 -36.09 -49.88 -36.63
CA ASN A 4 -36.45 -48.56 -36.12
C ASN A 4 -36.79 -48.66 -34.63
N SER A 5 -36.47 -47.63 -33.84
CA SER A 5 -37.11 -47.37 -32.55
C SER A 5 -37.21 -45.87 -32.32
N LYS A 6 -38.42 -45.43 -31.97
CA LYS A 6 -38.96 -44.08 -32.08
C LYS A 6 -38.59 -43.24 -30.85
N LEU A 7 -38.23 -41.98 -31.08
CA LEU A 7 -38.24 -40.92 -30.07
C LEU A 7 -39.68 -40.65 -29.61
N ALA A 8 -39.88 -40.56 -28.30
CA ALA A 8 -41.07 -39.99 -27.68
C ALA A 8 -40.70 -38.67 -27.01
N PHE A 9 -41.23 -37.57 -27.53
CA PHE A 9 -41.23 -36.24 -26.92
C PHE A 9 -42.27 -36.21 -25.80
N ALA A 10 -41.83 -36.01 -24.56
CA ALA A 10 -42.70 -35.64 -23.44
C ALA A 10 -42.57 -34.13 -23.20
N ARG A 11 -43.63 -33.38 -23.55
CA ARG A 11 -43.81 -31.99 -23.16
C ARG A 11 -44.23 -31.95 -21.70
N TRP A 12 -43.48 -31.26 -20.86
CA TRP A 12 -43.91 -30.86 -19.52
C TRP A 12 -44.05 -29.34 -19.51
N THR A 13 -45.29 -28.87 -19.57
CA THR A 13 -45.67 -27.48 -19.36
C THR A 13 -45.93 -27.29 -17.87
N SER A 14 -44.95 -26.75 -17.15
CA SER A 14 -45.19 -26.16 -15.83
C SER A 14 -45.09 -24.65 -15.97
N GLY A 15 -46.25 -24.00 -15.99
CA GLY A 15 -46.36 -22.57 -15.76
C GLY A 15 -46.00 -22.27 -14.31
N CYS A 16 -44.97 -21.45 -14.12
CA CYS A 16 -44.73 -20.77 -12.86
C CYS A 16 -45.13 -19.31 -13.05
N LEU A 17 -46.20 -18.95 -12.35
CA LEU A 17 -46.77 -17.62 -12.27
C LEU A 17 -45.81 -16.76 -11.43
N ILE A 18 -44.97 -15.94 -12.07
CA ILE A 18 -44.18 -14.93 -11.33
C ILE A 18 -45.08 -13.70 -11.15
N ALA A 19 -45.52 -13.50 -9.92
CA ALA A 19 -46.15 -12.28 -9.47
C ALA A 19 -45.14 -11.14 -9.52
N VAL A 20 -45.44 -10.11 -10.32
CA VAL A 20 -44.75 -8.82 -10.30
C VAL A 20 -45.20 -8.10 -9.03
N LEU A 21 -44.41 -8.21 -7.97
CA LEU A 21 -44.46 -7.30 -6.83
C LEU A 21 -43.44 -6.20 -7.08
N GLY A 22 -43.96 -5.04 -7.49
CA GLY A 22 -43.23 -3.79 -7.42
C GLY A 22 -42.94 -3.46 -5.96
N VAL A 23 -41.67 -3.53 -5.60
CA VAL A 23 -41.12 -2.86 -4.43
C VAL A 23 -39.97 -2.03 -4.95
N GLY A 24 -40.16 -0.71 -4.93
CA GLY A 24 -39.11 0.25 -5.20
C GLY A 24 -38.06 0.15 -4.11
N CYS A 25 -36.83 -0.14 -4.51
CA CYS A 25 -35.62 0.18 -3.78
C CYS A 25 -34.77 1.06 -4.69
N ALA A 26 -35.22 2.29 -4.93
CA ALA A 26 -34.27 3.38 -5.15
C ALA A 26 -34.05 3.93 -3.76
N GLN A 27 -32.92 3.59 -3.12
CA GLN A 27 -32.20 4.20 -1.99
C GLN A 27 -31.38 3.07 -1.34
N ILE A 28 -30.08 3.01 -1.63
CA ILE A 28 -28.96 2.41 -0.86
C ILE A 28 -27.81 2.34 -1.88
N PHE A 29 -27.04 3.43 -1.99
CA PHE A 29 -25.59 3.48 -2.23
C PHE A 29 -25.21 4.94 -2.03
N GLY A 30 -24.56 5.22 -0.91
CA GLY A 30 -24.15 6.55 -0.48
C GLY A 30 -22.90 7.03 -1.20
N PHE A 31 -23.00 7.31 -2.50
CA PHE A 31 -21.94 8.02 -3.25
C PHE A 31 -22.16 9.53 -3.20
N ASP A 32 -22.15 10.09 -1.98
CA ASP A 32 -22.05 11.54 -1.76
C ASP A 32 -21.26 11.77 -0.46
N LYS A 33 -20.08 11.14 -0.33
CA LYS A 33 -19.05 11.63 0.60
C LYS A 33 -18.37 12.81 -0.10
N SER A 34 -19.06 13.94 -0.16
CA SER A 34 -18.42 15.22 -0.39
C SER A 34 -17.55 15.49 0.84
N TYR A 35 -16.23 15.42 0.66
CA TYR A 35 -15.29 15.89 1.67
C TYR A 35 -15.49 17.40 1.81
N GLU A 36 -16.36 17.83 2.72
CA GLU A 36 -16.47 19.24 3.07
C GLU A 36 -15.15 19.67 3.70
N VAL A 37 -14.38 20.48 2.95
CA VAL A 37 -13.17 21.12 3.44
C VAL A 37 -13.57 22.04 4.60
N GLY A 38 -13.44 21.53 5.82
CA GLY A 38 -13.63 22.32 7.03
C GLY A 38 -12.68 23.51 7.02
N LYS A 39 -13.23 24.72 7.05
CA LYS A 39 -12.48 25.96 7.27
C LYS A 39 -11.81 25.91 8.65
N GLY A 40 -10.60 25.34 8.72
CA GLY A 40 -9.73 25.36 9.87
C GLY A 40 -9.31 26.80 10.19
N GLY A 41 -9.70 27.26 11.39
CA GLY A 41 -9.38 28.60 11.89
C GLY A 41 -7.90 28.80 12.13
N ALA A 42 -7.43 30.02 11.86
CA ALA A 42 -6.08 30.47 12.13
C ALA A 42 -5.78 30.44 13.64
N GLY A 43 -5.00 29.46 14.09
CA GLY A 43 -4.40 29.39 15.42
C GLY A 43 -2.98 29.97 15.42
N GLY A 44 -2.72 30.88 16.36
CA GLY A 44 -1.59 31.83 16.34
C GLY A 44 -0.21 31.24 16.64
N GLY A 45 0.80 31.97 16.15
CA GLY A 45 2.22 31.70 16.37
C GLY A 45 2.66 31.93 17.82
N GLY A 46 3.45 30.99 18.32
CA GLY A 46 4.23 31.11 19.55
C GLY A 46 5.71 31.27 19.24
N GLU A 47 6.33 32.25 19.89
CA GLU A 47 7.70 32.73 19.69
C GLU A 47 8.76 31.68 20.07
N GLY A 48 9.81 31.57 19.25
CA GLY A 48 11.00 30.76 19.53
C GLY A 48 11.97 31.49 20.45
N GLY A 49 12.28 30.87 21.60
CA GLY A 49 13.29 31.32 22.55
C GLY A 49 14.72 30.92 22.13
N THR A 50 15.64 31.86 22.30
CA THR A 50 17.09 31.74 22.09
C THR A 50 17.83 31.21 23.33
N GLY A 51 18.87 30.40 23.12
CA GLY A 51 19.94 30.12 24.09
C GLY A 51 20.47 28.68 23.98
N GLY A 52 21.77 28.38 23.95
CA GLY A 52 22.97 29.20 24.05
C GLY A 52 24.23 28.32 24.04
N THR A 53 25.33 28.97 23.66
CA THR A 53 26.75 28.80 24.07
C THR A 53 27.53 27.51 23.83
N ASP A 54 28.58 27.73 23.04
CA ASP A 54 29.89 27.09 22.90
C ASP A 54 30.55 26.50 24.16
N ALA A 55 31.16 25.33 23.98
CA ALA A 55 32.48 24.89 24.48
C ALA A 55 32.80 23.56 23.76
N GLY A 56 33.97 23.24 23.21
CA GLY A 56 35.33 23.74 23.37
C GLY A 56 36.27 22.53 23.53
N GLY A 57 37.27 22.39 22.66
CA GLY A 57 38.42 21.47 22.77
C GLY A 57 38.16 20.03 22.26
N GLY A 58 38.96 19.42 21.40
CA GLY A 58 40.41 19.53 21.20
C GLY A 58 41.09 18.32 21.84
N GLY A 59 41.54 17.35 21.04
CA GLY A 59 42.30 16.19 21.54
C GLY A 59 42.60 15.17 20.46
N ALA A 60 43.79 15.29 19.86
CA ALA A 60 44.37 14.32 18.93
C ALA A 60 45.25 13.31 19.67
N GLY A 61 45.36 12.10 19.11
CA GLY A 61 46.56 11.27 19.19
C GLY A 61 46.57 10.14 20.23
N GLY A 62 46.83 8.92 19.76
CA GLY A 62 47.22 7.79 20.61
C GLY A 62 47.02 6.42 19.97
N GLU A 63 47.85 6.08 18.97
CA GLU A 63 48.10 4.68 18.60
C GLU A 63 49.04 4.01 19.62
N GLY A 64 48.85 2.70 19.84
CA GLY A 64 49.93 1.79 20.18
C GLY A 64 49.85 1.10 21.56
N GLY A 65 49.88 -0.24 21.55
CA GLY A 65 50.35 -1.02 22.69
C GLY A 65 49.65 -2.36 22.92
N GLU A 66 50.05 -3.39 22.17
CA GLU A 66 49.80 -4.80 22.53
C GLU A 66 50.63 -5.24 23.76
N GLY A 67 50.11 -6.26 24.46
CA GLY A 67 50.91 -7.38 24.95
C GLY A 67 51.55 -7.24 26.34
N GLY A 68 51.10 -8.07 27.28
CA GLY A 68 51.81 -8.30 28.54
C GLY A 68 51.05 -9.20 29.51
N GLU A 69 51.05 -10.51 29.28
CA GLU A 69 50.70 -11.51 30.28
C GLU A 69 51.85 -11.72 31.29
N GLY A 70 51.49 -11.93 32.56
CA GLY A 70 52.32 -12.66 33.51
C GLY A 70 52.69 -11.92 34.80
N GLY A 71 52.29 -12.46 35.94
CA GLY A 71 52.92 -12.15 37.23
C GLY A 71 52.02 -12.28 38.44
N ALA A 72 52.19 -13.36 39.20
CA ALA A 72 51.40 -13.75 40.35
C ALA A 72 51.82 -13.10 41.69
N GLY A 73 50.89 -13.10 42.65
CA GLY A 73 51.16 -13.24 44.09
C GLY A 73 51.10 -11.97 44.93
N GLY A 74 50.31 -11.98 46.01
CA GLY A 74 50.46 -11.03 47.12
C GLY A 74 49.20 -10.77 47.94
N ASP A 75 49.28 -11.18 49.21
CA ASP A 75 48.27 -11.25 50.28
C ASP A 75 47.36 -10.05 50.62
N ALA A 76 46.22 -10.46 51.20
CA ALA A 76 45.33 -9.88 52.21
C ALA A 76 45.66 -8.50 52.82
N GLY A 77 44.64 -7.63 52.85
CA GLY A 77 44.58 -6.50 53.78
C GLY A 77 43.29 -5.69 53.74
N GLY A 78 42.50 -5.79 54.82
CA GLY A 78 41.83 -4.66 55.46
C GLY A 78 40.54 -4.11 54.84
N GLY A 79 39.45 -4.21 55.60
CA GLY A 79 38.14 -3.66 55.26
C GLY A 79 38.07 -2.13 55.18
N GLY A 80 37.06 -1.67 54.43
CA GLY A 80 36.58 -0.30 54.38
C GLY A 80 35.05 -0.31 54.36
N ALA A 81 34.47 0.55 55.19
CA ALA A 81 33.05 0.62 55.51
C ALA A 81 32.15 0.99 54.32
N GLY A 82 30.87 0.62 54.46
CA GLY A 82 29.81 0.90 53.50
C GLY A 82 29.64 2.39 53.18
N GLY A 83 29.36 2.65 51.90
CA GLY A 83 28.77 3.88 51.42
C GLY A 83 27.37 3.56 50.88
N GLU A 84 26.35 4.13 51.50
CA GLU A 84 25.00 4.21 50.94
C GLU A 84 25.05 5.15 49.73
N GLY A 85 24.99 4.57 48.52
CA GLY A 85 24.87 5.29 47.25
C GLY A 85 23.40 5.62 46.99
N GLY A 86 23.13 6.90 46.75
CA GLY A 86 21.81 7.51 46.86
C GLY A 86 20.74 6.97 45.92
N ALA A 87 19.52 6.94 46.45
CA ALA A 87 18.31 7.06 45.65
C ALA A 87 18.26 8.46 45.05
N GLY A 88 18.08 8.58 43.74
CA GLY A 88 17.93 9.89 43.10
C GLY A 88 18.03 9.83 41.59
N GLY A 89 16.88 9.79 40.95
CA GLY A 89 16.73 9.93 39.51
C GLY A 89 15.49 9.21 39.05
N ASP A 90 14.31 9.75 39.38
CA ASP A 90 13.12 9.44 38.59
C ASP A 90 13.49 9.64 37.13
N ALA A 91 13.35 8.57 36.34
CA ALA A 91 13.50 8.62 34.91
C ALA A 91 12.58 9.74 34.42
N GLY A 92 13.19 10.82 33.90
CA GLY A 92 12.45 11.88 33.24
C GLY A 92 11.49 11.20 32.26
N GLY A 93 10.20 11.45 32.45
CA GLY A 93 9.16 10.95 31.56
C GLY A 93 9.64 11.17 30.14
N GLY A 94 9.83 10.08 29.41
CA GLY A 94 10.20 10.12 28.01
C GLY A 94 9.23 11.07 27.35
N GLY A 95 9.74 12.18 26.83
CA GLY A 95 8.93 13.12 26.09
C GLY A 95 8.20 12.30 25.03
N GLU A 96 6.87 12.36 25.07
CA GLU A 96 6.01 11.83 24.01
C GLU A 96 6.63 12.30 22.70
N GLY A 97 7.28 11.35 22.01
CA GLY A 97 8.01 11.63 20.79
C GLY A 97 7.03 12.32 19.87
N ALA A 98 7.41 13.51 19.38
CA ALA A 98 6.55 14.39 18.59
C ALA A 98 5.57 13.58 17.75
N GLY A 99 4.31 13.56 18.19
CA GLY A 99 3.26 12.73 17.63
C GLY A 99 3.12 13.02 16.14
N CYS A 100 2.61 12.05 15.39
CA CYS A 100 2.25 12.32 14.01
C CYS A 100 1.28 13.50 13.95
N PRO A 101 1.48 14.47 13.04
CA PRO A 101 0.47 15.48 12.80
C PRO A 101 -0.83 14.81 12.37
N GLU A 102 -1.93 15.54 12.48
CA GLU A 102 -3.22 15.09 11.94
C GLU A 102 -3.03 14.65 10.47
N PRO A 103 -3.54 13.46 10.08
CA PRO A 103 -3.42 12.98 8.71
C PRO A 103 -3.94 14.04 7.72
N PRO A 104 -3.27 14.26 6.58
CA PRO A 104 -3.75 15.24 5.61
C PRO A 104 -5.12 14.79 5.05
N LEU A 105 -6.03 15.74 4.79
CA LEU A 105 -7.37 15.48 4.22
C LEU A 105 -7.36 15.01 2.74
N GLY A 106 -6.18 14.70 2.20
CA GLY A 106 -5.97 14.43 0.78
C GLY A 106 -5.90 15.71 -0.06
N ASP A 107 -5.44 15.57 -1.30
CA ASP A 107 -5.38 16.63 -2.31
C ASP A 107 -6.78 16.89 -2.88
N PRO A 108 -7.45 18.00 -2.51
CA PRO A 108 -8.83 18.25 -2.90
C PRO A 108 -8.97 18.65 -4.38
N THR A 109 -7.85 18.82 -5.09
CA THR A 109 -7.86 19.20 -6.50
C THR A 109 -8.03 18.00 -7.43
N LEU A 110 -7.88 16.78 -6.91
CA LEU A 110 -7.96 15.55 -7.69
C LEU A 110 -9.41 15.09 -7.84
N GLU A 111 -9.76 14.68 -9.06
CA GLU A 111 -10.95 13.87 -9.26
C GLU A 111 -10.59 12.41 -8.97
N LEU A 112 -11.22 11.83 -7.95
CA LEU A 112 -10.92 10.48 -7.47
C LEU A 112 -11.99 9.48 -7.93
N SER A 113 -11.51 8.33 -8.43
CA SER A 113 -12.31 7.11 -8.56
C SER A 113 -11.82 6.14 -7.49
N LEU A 114 -12.48 6.16 -6.33
CA LEU A 114 -12.15 5.31 -5.17
C LEU A 114 -12.20 3.84 -5.58
N ILE A 115 -11.09 3.15 -5.44
CA ILE A 115 -10.95 1.70 -5.68
C ILE A 115 -11.35 0.95 -4.43
N ASP A 116 -10.90 1.41 -3.26
CA ASP A 116 -11.20 0.79 -1.98
C ASP A 116 -10.88 1.76 -0.83
N ASP A 117 -11.77 1.84 0.17
CA ASP A 117 -11.54 2.51 1.45
C ASP A 117 -11.46 1.52 2.63
N MET A 118 -11.56 0.21 2.37
CA MET A 118 -11.43 -0.90 3.31
C MET A 118 -12.50 -0.96 4.42
N GLU A 119 -13.46 -0.03 4.43
CA GLU A 119 -14.43 0.11 5.54
C GLU A 119 -15.57 -0.93 5.51
N ASP A 120 -15.68 -1.72 4.44
CA ASP A 120 -16.65 -2.83 4.35
C ASP A 120 -16.14 -4.16 4.94
N ASP A 121 -14.88 -4.18 5.42
CA ASP A 121 -14.23 -5.33 6.08
C ASP A 121 -14.29 -6.63 5.24
N ASP A 122 -14.20 -6.50 3.92
CA ASP A 122 -14.05 -7.65 3.05
C ASP A 122 -12.71 -7.60 2.28
N HIS A 123 -12.58 -8.46 1.26
CA HIS A 123 -11.34 -8.59 0.48
C HIS A 123 -11.55 -8.21 -0.99
N PHE A 124 -12.71 -7.66 -1.33
CA PHE A 124 -13.06 -7.19 -2.65
C PHE A 124 -12.76 -5.69 -2.74
N ILE A 125 -12.37 -5.25 -3.93
CA ILE A 125 -12.37 -3.82 -4.23
C ILE A 125 -13.80 -3.36 -4.55
N ILE A 126 -14.06 -2.06 -4.39
CA ILE A 126 -15.35 -1.45 -4.72
C ILE A 126 -15.70 -1.73 -6.19
N GLU A 127 -16.82 -2.41 -6.36
CA GLU A 127 -17.34 -2.77 -7.68
C GLU A 127 -17.93 -1.53 -8.39
N VAL A 128 -17.63 -1.42 -9.68
CA VAL A 128 -18.24 -0.45 -10.60
C VAL A 128 -18.87 -1.23 -11.73
N GLU A 129 -20.19 -1.14 -11.80
CA GLU A 129 -21.00 -1.72 -12.86
C GLU A 129 -20.95 -0.80 -14.10
N ASP A 130 -20.03 -1.11 -15.01
CA ASP A 130 -19.94 -0.52 -16.35
C ASP A 130 -19.94 -1.64 -17.39
N GLU A 131 -20.82 -1.54 -18.39
CA GLU A 131 -20.99 -2.59 -19.41
C GLU A 131 -19.72 -2.83 -20.25
N THR A 132 -18.86 -1.83 -20.37
CA THR A 132 -17.68 -1.82 -21.24
C THR A 132 -16.36 -1.85 -20.48
N ASN A 133 -16.34 -1.41 -19.22
CA ASN A 133 -15.16 -1.36 -18.37
C ASN A 133 -15.51 -1.61 -16.89
N PRO A 134 -16.03 -2.80 -16.51
CA PRO A 134 -16.44 -3.07 -15.14
C PRO A 134 -15.21 -3.16 -14.22
N ARG A 135 -15.29 -2.54 -13.04
CA ARG A 135 -14.29 -2.73 -11.98
C ARG A 135 -14.83 -3.70 -10.94
N ARG A 136 -14.05 -4.72 -10.63
CA ARG A 136 -14.28 -5.73 -9.60
C ARG A 136 -13.00 -6.50 -9.42
N GLY A 137 -12.73 -7.04 -8.25
CA GLY A 137 -11.43 -7.61 -7.96
C GLY A 137 -11.29 -7.95 -6.51
N LEU A 138 -10.15 -8.56 -6.18
CA LEU A 138 -9.84 -8.94 -4.81
C LEU A 138 -8.42 -8.56 -4.44
N TRP A 139 -8.25 -8.23 -3.16
CA TRP A 139 -6.97 -8.11 -2.50
C TRP A 139 -6.31 -9.48 -2.39
N PHE A 140 -4.99 -9.51 -2.59
CA PHE A 140 -4.19 -10.71 -2.52
C PHE A 140 -2.80 -10.42 -1.98
N VAL A 141 -2.15 -11.49 -1.53
CA VAL A 141 -0.73 -11.50 -1.17
C VAL A 141 0.01 -12.51 -2.05
N ALA A 142 1.29 -12.24 -2.31
CA ALA A 142 2.18 -13.19 -2.95
C ALA A 142 3.60 -13.01 -2.40
N ASN A 143 4.38 -14.08 -2.36
CA ASN A 143 5.80 -14.03 -2.03
C ASN A 143 6.57 -15.12 -2.76
N ASP A 144 7.89 -15.08 -2.65
CA ASP A 144 8.81 -16.03 -3.29
C ASP A 144 8.83 -17.44 -2.66
N GLY A 145 7.88 -17.74 -1.76
CA GLY A 145 7.75 -19.03 -1.09
C GLY A 145 8.71 -19.22 0.08
N LYS A 146 9.41 -18.17 0.50
CA LYS A 146 10.23 -18.10 1.72
C LYS A 146 9.58 -17.17 2.74
N GLY A 147 10.14 -17.16 3.96
CA GLY A 147 9.68 -16.29 5.05
C GLY A 147 8.22 -16.45 5.45
N THR A 148 7.74 -15.45 6.20
CA THR A 148 6.35 -15.36 6.67
C THR A 148 5.76 -14.02 6.27
N GLN A 149 4.48 -14.06 5.91
CA GLN A 149 3.67 -12.90 5.55
C GLN A 149 2.28 -13.10 6.14
N THR A 150 1.70 -12.03 6.67
CA THR A 150 0.32 -12.00 7.20
C THR A 150 -0.41 -10.83 6.53
N PRO A 151 -1.53 -11.07 5.82
CA PRO A 151 -2.13 -12.38 5.51
C PRO A 151 -1.17 -13.31 4.74
N GLY A 152 -1.35 -14.63 4.88
CA GLY A 152 -0.51 -15.64 4.24
C GLY A 152 -0.91 -15.93 2.79
N VAL A 153 0.03 -16.43 1.98
CA VAL A 153 -0.26 -16.81 0.58
C VAL A 153 -1.28 -17.93 0.53
N GLY A 154 -2.37 -17.68 -0.22
CA GLY A 154 -3.51 -18.59 -0.34
C GLY A 154 -4.56 -18.42 0.76
N GLU A 155 -4.34 -17.52 1.72
CA GLU A 155 -5.37 -17.09 2.67
C GLU A 155 -6.19 -15.95 2.07
N GLN A 156 -7.43 -15.81 2.58
CA GLN A 156 -8.23 -14.63 2.26
C GLN A 156 -7.54 -13.40 2.87
N PHE A 157 -7.46 -12.31 2.11
CA PHE A 157 -6.97 -11.05 2.65
C PHE A 157 -7.94 -10.55 3.73
N VAL A 158 -7.41 -9.96 4.79
CA VAL A 158 -8.20 -9.38 5.88
C VAL A 158 -7.70 -7.96 6.15
N MET A 159 -8.63 -7.03 6.37
CA MET A 159 -8.29 -5.66 6.72
C MET A 159 -7.83 -5.59 8.18
N GLY A 160 -6.92 -4.66 8.46
CA GLY A 160 -6.43 -4.35 9.79
C GLY A 160 -7.24 -3.24 10.44
N LEU A 161 -7.55 -3.39 11.72
CA LEU A 161 -8.19 -2.35 12.52
C LEU A 161 -7.21 -1.20 12.82
N LEU A 162 -7.63 0.03 12.56
CA LEU A 162 -6.89 1.24 12.89
C LEU A 162 -7.19 1.72 14.31
N GLU A 163 -6.17 1.68 15.17
CA GLU A 163 -6.23 2.21 16.53
C GLU A 163 -5.07 3.19 16.79
N PRO A 164 -5.29 4.52 16.81
CA PRO A 164 -6.57 5.22 16.56
C PRO A 164 -6.97 5.26 15.07
N PRO A 165 -8.24 5.57 14.76
CA PRO A 165 -8.69 5.74 13.38
C PRO A 165 -8.00 6.91 12.66
N ARG A 166 -7.94 6.86 11.34
CA ARG A 166 -7.46 7.96 10.47
C ARG A 166 -8.66 8.82 10.05
N GLY A 167 -8.99 9.81 10.87
CA GLY A 167 -10.23 10.59 10.66
C GLY A 167 -11.44 9.68 10.84
N ASP A 168 -12.24 9.52 9.78
CA ASP A 168 -13.41 8.62 9.77
C ASP A 168 -13.08 7.18 9.35
N SER A 169 -11.86 6.91 8.87
CA SER A 169 -11.44 5.56 8.46
C SER A 169 -10.99 4.74 9.68
N THR A 170 -11.54 3.54 9.80
CA THR A 170 -11.33 2.60 10.90
C THR A 170 -10.63 1.31 10.47
N LEU A 171 -10.52 1.06 9.16
CA LEU A 171 -9.89 -0.12 8.58
C LEU A 171 -8.86 0.29 7.54
N ALA A 172 -7.87 -0.57 7.32
CA ALA A 172 -6.86 -0.38 6.28
C ALA A 172 -6.26 -1.72 5.86
N ALA A 173 -5.71 -1.80 4.66
CA ALA A 173 -4.94 -2.96 4.24
C ALA A 173 -3.63 -3.00 5.05
N HIS A 174 -3.49 -4.02 5.89
CA HIS A 174 -2.32 -4.22 6.76
C HIS A 174 -1.58 -5.49 6.36
N VAL A 175 -0.29 -5.36 6.08
CA VAL A 175 0.57 -6.52 5.80
C VAL A 175 1.83 -6.47 6.63
N VAL A 176 2.11 -7.58 7.29
CA VAL A 176 3.34 -7.82 8.06
C VAL A 176 4.13 -8.94 7.40
N ALA A 177 5.45 -8.78 7.29
CA ALA A 177 6.33 -9.81 6.78
C ALA A 177 7.72 -9.78 7.43
N ASP A 178 8.37 -10.94 7.53
CA ASP A 178 9.75 -11.06 8.01
C ASP A 178 10.79 -10.77 6.91
N ASP A 179 12.08 -10.85 7.25
CA ASP A 179 13.19 -10.58 6.33
C ASP A 179 13.77 -11.87 5.69
N LEU A 180 13.03 -12.99 5.72
CA LEU A 180 13.55 -14.28 5.25
C LEU A 180 13.26 -14.57 3.77
N PHE A 181 12.69 -13.62 3.03
CA PHE A 181 12.56 -13.73 1.57
C PHE A 181 13.92 -13.65 0.87
N GLU A 182 14.15 -14.49 -0.14
CA GLU A 182 15.48 -14.75 -0.73
C GLU A 182 15.62 -14.36 -2.20
N SER A 183 14.51 -14.16 -2.92
CA SER A 183 14.48 -13.96 -4.38
C SER A 183 13.88 -12.59 -4.73
N TRP A 184 12.63 -12.55 -5.20
CA TRP A 184 11.96 -11.29 -5.57
C TRP A 184 11.26 -10.61 -4.39
N GLY A 185 11.13 -11.30 -3.25
CA GLY A 185 10.58 -10.75 -2.01
C GLY A 185 9.12 -11.12 -1.76
N ALA A 186 8.35 -10.14 -1.31
CA ALA A 186 6.93 -10.27 -0.99
C ALA A 186 6.15 -9.07 -1.51
N LEU A 187 4.86 -9.27 -1.78
CA LEU A 187 3.95 -8.24 -2.23
C LEU A 187 2.54 -8.49 -1.74
N PHE A 188 1.74 -7.44 -1.84
CA PHE A 188 0.29 -7.50 -1.77
C PHE A 188 -0.29 -6.48 -2.72
N GLY A 189 -1.58 -6.55 -3.00
CA GLY A 189 -2.23 -5.63 -3.91
C GLY A 189 -3.61 -6.11 -4.25
N PHE A 190 -4.19 -5.56 -5.30
CA PHE A 190 -5.53 -5.91 -5.74
C PHE A 190 -5.57 -6.14 -7.24
N GLN A 191 -6.43 -7.05 -7.63
CA GLN A 191 -6.71 -7.34 -9.04
C GLN A 191 -7.79 -6.39 -9.56
N LEU A 192 -7.78 -6.15 -10.86
CA LEU A 192 -8.76 -5.34 -11.57
C LEU A 192 -9.51 -6.24 -12.56
N ASN A 193 -10.81 -5.99 -12.68
CA ASN A 193 -11.76 -6.77 -13.47
C ASN A 193 -11.64 -8.30 -13.29
N SER A 194 -11.29 -8.76 -12.09
CA SER A 194 -11.04 -10.17 -11.79
C SER A 194 -11.94 -10.64 -10.64
N PRO A 195 -13.21 -11.02 -10.90
CA PRO A 195 -14.20 -11.30 -9.85
C PRO A 195 -13.87 -12.53 -8.99
N SER A 196 -12.90 -13.34 -9.41
CA SER A 196 -12.34 -14.41 -8.59
C SER A 196 -10.91 -14.70 -9.02
N SER A 197 -10.15 -15.41 -8.20
CA SER A 197 -8.78 -15.84 -8.52
C SER A 197 -8.67 -16.72 -9.77
N SER A 198 -9.79 -17.29 -10.24
CA SER A 198 -9.87 -18.10 -11.45
C SER A 198 -10.40 -17.36 -12.68
N GLN A 199 -10.99 -16.17 -12.47
CA GLN A 199 -11.56 -15.34 -13.52
C GLN A 199 -10.74 -14.07 -13.62
N LEU A 200 -9.79 -14.10 -14.53
CA LEU A 200 -8.89 -12.99 -14.76
C LEU A 200 -9.49 -12.05 -15.82
N GLY A 201 -9.37 -10.75 -15.58
CA GLY A 201 -9.75 -9.73 -16.54
C GLY A 201 -8.76 -8.59 -16.59
N LEU A 202 -8.94 -7.73 -17.59
CA LEU A 202 -8.16 -6.52 -17.79
C LEU A 202 -9.10 -5.32 -17.64
N TYR A 203 -8.58 -4.25 -17.08
CA TYR A 203 -9.31 -3.02 -16.81
C TYR A 203 -8.64 -1.85 -17.52
N ASN A 204 -9.46 -1.00 -18.14
CA ASN A 204 -8.98 0.18 -18.81
C ASN A 204 -8.88 1.35 -17.82
N VAL A 205 -7.66 1.81 -17.56
CA VAL A 205 -7.34 2.96 -16.70
C VAL A 205 -6.83 4.16 -17.50
N SER A 206 -6.91 4.13 -18.83
CA SER A 206 -6.34 5.17 -19.71
C SER A 206 -6.92 6.56 -19.51
N GLU A 207 -8.09 6.68 -18.87
CA GLU A 207 -8.67 7.97 -18.51
C GLU A 207 -8.03 8.61 -17.26
N PHE A 208 -7.27 7.84 -16.48
CA PHE A 208 -6.66 8.30 -15.22
C PHE A 208 -5.19 8.69 -15.40
N SER A 209 -4.73 9.62 -14.55
CA SER A 209 -3.34 10.08 -14.54
C SER A 209 -2.44 9.19 -13.66
N GLY A 210 -3.01 8.45 -12.72
CA GLY A 210 -2.27 7.54 -11.85
C GLY A 210 -3.12 6.93 -10.73
N VAL A 211 -2.42 6.35 -9.76
CA VAL A 211 -3.00 5.83 -8.50
C VAL A 211 -2.56 6.70 -7.33
N THR A 212 -3.47 6.93 -6.39
CA THR A 212 -3.20 7.58 -5.10
C THR A 212 -3.69 6.70 -3.97
N PHE A 213 -3.02 6.80 -2.83
CA PHE A 213 -3.37 6.06 -1.63
C PHE A 213 -2.75 6.75 -0.41
N PHE A 214 -3.32 6.49 0.77
CA PHE A 214 -2.68 6.82 2.03
C PHE A 214 -1.84 5.63 2.49
N ALA A 215 -0.66 5.91 3.04
CA ALA A 215 0.16 4.86 3.64
C ALA A 215 1.06 5.38 4.76
N TYR A 216 1.41 4.46 5.64
CA TYR A 216 2.53 4.58 6.58
C TYR A 216 3.18 3.21 6.83
N ALA A 217 4.37 3.22 7.42
CA ALA A 217 5.07 2.02 7.87
C ALA A 217 5.28 2.09 9.38
N ASP A 218 5.08 0.96 10.08
CA ASP A 218 5.33 0.87 11.51
C ASP A 218 6.81 1.13 11.83
N GLU A 219 7.09 1.55 13.06
CA GLU A 219 8.45 1.77 13.51
C GLU A 219 9.32 0.51 13.34
N GLY A 220 10.53 0.69 12.79
CA GLY A 220 11.46 -0.40 12.50
C GLY A 220 11.21 -1.12 11.16
N SER A 221 10.10 -0.85 10.47
CA SER A 221 9.80 -1.47 9.17
C SER A 221 10.66 -0.92 8.03
N TYR A 222 11.00 -1.78 7.07
CA TYR A 222 11.48 -1.31 5.78
C TYR A 222 10.38 -0.53 5.05
N ASN A 223 10.71 0.67 4.59
CA ASN A 223 9.72 1.65 4.16
C ASN A 223 9.81 2.03 2.67
N LYS A 224 10.62 1.34 1.87
CA LYS A 224 10.66 1.57 0.42
C LYS A 224 9.77 0.55 -0.30
N VAL A 225 8.66 1.03 -0.85
CA VAL A 225 7.67 0.20 -1.54
C VAL A 225 7.84 0.38 -3.04
N LEU A 226 7.88 -0.72 -3.78
CA LEU A 226 7.79 -0.74 -5.23
C LEU A 226 6.31 -0.82 -5.60
N VAL A 227 5.75 0.28 -6.09
CA VAL A 227 4.37 0.32 -6.58
C VAL A 227 4.40 -0.10 -8.05
N ASP A 228 3.89 -1.29 -8.33
CA ASP A 228 3.86 -1.89 -9.65
C ASP A 228 2.47 -1.72 -10.27
N VAL A 229 2.43 -1.30 -11.53
CA VAL A 229 1.26 -1.46 -12.40
C VAL A 229 1.52 -2.64 -13.32
N VAL A 230 0.67 -3.65 -13.20
CA VAL A 230 0.78 -4.89 -13.94
C VAL A 230 -0.20 -4.86 -15.10
N ASP A 231 0.33 -4.70 -16.30
CA ASP A 231 -0.43 -4.69 -17.55
C ASP A 231 -0.26 -5.99 -18.33
N ALA A 232 -1.05 -6.17 -19.40
CA ALA A 232 -0.96 -7.34 -20.27
C ALA A 232 0.41 -7.48 -20.95
N GLN A 233 1.18 -6.39 -21.06
CA GLN A 233 2.51 -6.40 -21.68
C GLN A 233 3.52 -7.15 -20.83
N THR A 234 3.50 -6.91 -19.52
CA THR A 234 4.50 -7.42 -18.57
C THR A 234 4.02 -8.62 -17.77
N TRP A 235 2.73 -8.91 -17.80
CA TRP A 235 2.11 -10.04 -17.12
C TRP A 235 2.18 -11.32 -17.94
N GLN A 236 2.61 -12.41 -17.32
CA GLN A 236 2.78 -13.71 -17.97
C GLN A 236 1.49 -14.24 -18.64
N ASP A 237 0.34 -14.04 -18.00
CA ASP A 237 -0.95 -14.47 -18.56
C ASP A 237 -1.58 -13.44 -19.51
N GLY A 238 -0.96 -12.26 -19.67
CA GLY A 238 -1.35 -11.25 -20.65
C GLY A 238 -1.04 -11.63 -22.10
N GLY A 239 -0.15 -12.61 -22.30
CA GLY A 239 0.14 -13.21 -23.61
C GLY A 239 1.00 -12.38 -24.56
N ILE A 240 1.57 -11.26 -24.09
CA ILE A 240 2.42 -10.36 -24.89
C ILE A 240 3.90 -10.63 -24.64
N CYS A 241 4.36 -10.57 -23.38
CA CYS A 241 5.72 -10.98 -23.05
C CYS A 241 5.87 -12.50 -23.19
N THR A 242 7.04 -12.94 -23.63
CA THR A 242 7.36 -14.37 -23.72
C THR A 242 8.64 -14.73 -22.99
N SER A 243 8.77 -15.99 -22.59
CA SER A 243 10.03 -16.51 -22.04
C SER A 243 11.17 -16.51 -23.05
N ALA A 244 10.87 -16.47 -24.35
CA ALA A 244 11.88 -16.34 -25.40
C ALA A 244 12.49 -14.92 -25.46
N ASP A 245 11.74 -13.91 -25.00
CA ASP A 245 12.12 -12.50 -25.02
C ASP A 245 12.71 -12.02 -23.68
N GLY A 246 13.35 -12.95 -22.94
CA GLY A 246 14.05 -12.64 -21.69
C GLY A 246 13.19 -12.70 -20.43
N GLY A 247 11.88 -12.98 -20.56
CA GLY A 247 10.97 -13.18 -19.45
C GLY A 247 9.90 -12.09 -19.29
N CYS A 248 8.93 -12.41 -18.44
CA CYS A 248 7.85 -11.53 -17.99
C CYS A 248 8.15 -11.02 -16.57
N SER A 249 7.28 -10.17 -16.03
CA SER A 249 7.30 -9.67 -14.65
C SER A 249 8.28 -8.53 -14.34
N ASP A 250 8.94 -7.96 -15.36
CA ASP A 250 9.52 -6.61 -15.21
C ASP A 250 8.40 -5.58 -15.36
N HIS A 251 7.55 -5.46 -14.34
CA HIS A 251 6.39 -4.57 -14.34
C HIS A 251 6.80 -3.09 -14.34
N PHE A 252 5.86 -2.22 -14.70
CA PHE A 252 6.06 -0.78 -14.65
C PHE A 252 5.98 -0.30 -13.21
N THR A 253 7.13 0.16 -12.67
CA THR A 253 7.29 0.40 -11.23
C THR A 253 7.63 1.84 -10.90
N LYS A 254 7.16 2.31 -9.75
CA LYS A 254 7.68 3.49 -9.04
C LYS A 254 8.02 3.12 -7.61
N THR A 255 9.24 3.44 -7.15
CA THR A 255 9.57 3.35 -5.72
C THR A 255 9.06 4.57 -4.97
N VAL A 256 8.33 4.32 -3.88
CA VAL A 256 7.89 5.34 -2.91
C VAL A 256 8.51 5.05 -1.55
N THR A 257 8.63 6.07 -0.70
CA THR A 257 9.18 5.93 0.66
C THR A 257 8.10 6.31 1.65
N LEU A 258 7.69 5.36 2.49
CA LEU A 258 6.70 5.57 3.54
C LEU A 258 7.35 6.26 4.74
N THR A 259 6.52 6.99 5.48
CA THR A 259 6.91 7.57 6.77
C THR A 259 6.23 6.82 7.90
N LYS A 260 6.57 7.17 9.15
CA LYS A 260 5.88 6.68 10.35
C LYS A 260 4.49 7.30 10.55
N CYS A 261 4.12 8.27 9.72
CA CYS A 261 2.85 8.97 9.77
C CYS A 261 2.10 8.79 8.45
N TRP A 262 0.78 8.84 8.52
CA TRP A 262 -0.07 8.81 7.33
C TRP A 262 0.31 9.91 6.35
N THR A 263 0.59 9.49 5.12
CA THR A 263 0.88 10.39 4.01
C THR A 263 0.09 9.95 2.81
N GLN A 264 -0.51 10.91 2.10
CA GLN A 264 -1.07 10.63 0.78
C GLN A 264 0.06 10.56 -0.24
N ILE A 265 0.14 9.46 -0.97
CA ILE A 265 1.15 9.17 -1.98
C ILE A 265 0.47 9.14 -3.34
N LYS A 266 1.01 9.93 -4.27
CA LYS A 266 0.58 9.94 -5.68
C LYS A 266 1.62 9.26 -6.54
N VAL A 267 1.18 8.30 -7.35
CA VAL A 267 2.02 7.60 -8.33
C VAL A 267 1.47 7.87 -9.73
N PRO A 268 2.03 8.85 -10.46
CA PRO A 268 1.66 9.10 -11.85
C PRO A 268 2.06 7.93 -12.74
N PHE A 269 1.18 7.50 -13.64
CA PHE A 269 1.49 6.41 -14.59
C PHE A 269 2.66 6.77 -15.51
N ALA A 270 2.77 8.05 -15.90
CA ALA A 270 3.89 8.56 -16.68
C ALA A 270 5.25 8.49 -15.96
N SER A 271 5.26 8.24 -14.64
CA SER A 271 6.49 8.11 -13.85
C SER A 271 7.00 6.67 -13.72
N LEU A 272 6.19 5.70 -14.15
CA LEU A 272 6.50 4.28 -14.04
C LEU A 272 7.50 3.85 -15.10
N LYS A 273 8.41 2.94 -14.72
CA LYS A 273 9.40 2.37 -15.62
C LYS A 273 9.68 0.93 -15.27
N GLN A 274 10.04 0.14 -16.27
CA GLN A 274 10.62 -1.18 -16.08
C GLN A 274 12.04 -1.07 -15.50
N SER A 275 12.46 -2.11 -14.78
CA SER A 275 13.78 -2.19 -14.13
C SER A 275 14.91 -2.54 -15.11
N GLY A 276 14.58 -2.97 -16.32
CA GLY A 276 15.52 -3.20 -17.42
C GLY A 276 15.89 -4.66 -17.66
N TRP A 277 14.98 -5.59 -17.36
CA TRP A 277 15.14 -7.01 -17.66
C TRP A 277 13.89 -7.56 -18.35
N GLY A 278 14.00 -8.75 -18.97
CA GLY A 278 12.93 -9.29 -19.79
C GLY A 278 12.63 -8.45 -21.04
N GLN A 279 11.41 -8.56 -21.54
CA GLN A 279 10.97 -7.81 -22.70
C GLN A 279 10.73 -6.34 -22.33
N ALA A 280 11.38 -5.44 -23.07
CA ALA A 280 11.28 -4.01 -22.86
C ALA A 280 10.09 -3.38 -23.60
N PHE A 281 9.41 -2.46 -22.92
CA PHE A 281 8.29 -1.67 -23.38
C PHE A 281 8.48 -0.21 -22.96
N ASP A 282 8.04 0.73 -23.81
CA ASP A 282 8.31 2.16 -23.59
C ASP A 282 7.48 2.76 -22.45
N ALA A 283 6.25 2.26 -22.25
CA ALA A 283 5.27 2.74 -21.28
C ALA A 283 4.22 1.65 -21.01
N PRO A 284 3.50 1.69 -19.88
CA PRO A 284 2.44 0.73 -19.59
C PRO A 284 1.25 0.87 -20.57
N ASP A 285 0.65 -0.25 -20.96
CA ASP A 285 -0.63 -0.27 -21.66
C ASP A 285 -1.77 -0.08 -20.67
N LEU A 286 -2.13 1.20 -20.48
CA LEU A 286 -3.20 1.61 -19.57
C LEU A 286 -4.60 1.14 -20.03
N THR A 287 -4.76 0.57 -21.23
CA THR A 287 -6.03 -0.02 -21.65
C THR A 287 -6.22 -1.46 -21.17
N GLN A 288 -5.13 -2.07 -20.67
CA GLN A 288 -5.07 -3.49 -20.33
C GLN A 288 -4.34 -3.73 -19.00
N VAL A 289 -4.83 -3.13 -17.91
CA VAL A 289 -4.23 -3.31 -16.57
C VAL A 289 -4.92 -4.43 -15.82
N TRP A 290 -4.12 -5.36 -15.29
CA TRP A 290 -4.59 -6.49 -14.48
C TRP A 290 -4.55 -6.19 -12.98
N ALA A 291 -3.52 -5.53 -12.47
CA ALA A 291 -3.37 -5.30 -11.04
C ALA A 291 -2.54 -4.06 -10.71
N VAL A 292 -2.71 -3.57 -9.48
CA VAL A 292 -1.76 -2.67 -8.81
C VAL A 292 -1.20 -3.42 -7.60
N GLN A 293 0.11 -3.39 -7.43
CA GLN A 293 0.81 -4.14 -6.39
C GLN A 293 1.78 -3.28 -5.60
N PHE A 294 1.92 -3.58 -4.32
CA PHE A 294 2.87 -3.02 -3.38
C PHE A 294 3.89 -4.09 -3.05
N ARG A 295 5.05 -4.01 -3.71
CA ARG A 295 6.11 -5.02 -3.61
C ARG A 295 7.28 -4.54 -2.78
N PHE A 296 7.88 -5.47 -2.06
CA PHE A 296 9.05 -5.32 -1.23
C PHE A 296 10.11 -6.29 -1.72
N ALA A 297 11.34 -5.82 -1.87
CA ALA A 297 12.45 -6.67 -2.29
C ALA A 297 12.77 -7.74 -1.23
N ALA A 298 13.57 -8.74 -1.60
CA ALA A 298 14.08 -9.73 -0.66
C ALA A 298 14.86 -9.11 0.52
N SER A 299 14.92 -9.88 1.63
CA SER A 299 15.59 -9.50 2.88
C SER A 299 15.06 -8.21 3.51
N ARG A 300 13.73 -8.00 3.47
CA ARG A 300 13.05 -6.83 4.03
C ARG A 300 11.93 -7.26 4.97
N GLN A 301 12.14 -7.01 6.26
CA GLN A 301 11.04 -7.02 7.23
C GLN A 301 10.22 -5.74 7.08
N PHE A 302 8.90 -5.87 7.08
CA PHE A 302 8.00 -4.73 7.02
C PHE A 302 6.67 -4.99 7.72
N SER A 303 6.07 -3.92 8.22
CA SER A 303 4.68 -3.83 8.63
C SER A 303 4.15 -2.51 8.09
N VAL A 304 3.25 -2.59 7.12
CA VAL A 304 2.78 -1.43 6.34
C VAL A 304 1.27 -1.38 6.26
N TRP A 305 0.75 -0.17 6.25
CA TRP A 305 -0.67 0.13 6.20
C TRP A 305 -0.96 0.96 4.96
N ILE A 306 -1.99 0.57 4.22
CA ILE A 306 -2.47 1.25 3.01
C ILE A 306 -3.98 1.47 3.15
N ASP A 307 -4.45 2.62 2.69
CA ASP A 307 -5.83 3.07 2.89
C ASP A 307 -6.24 4.06 1.79
N ASP A 308 -7.54 4.28 1.59
CA ASP A 308 -8.13 5.21 0.60
C ASP A 308 -7.47 5.12 -0.79
N VAL A 309 -7.47 3.92 -1.37
CA VAL A 309 -6.85 3.68 -2.66
C VAL A 309 -7.78 4.17 -3.76
N ALA A 310 -7.29 5.00 -4.67
CA ALA A 310 -8.08 5.55 -5.77
C ALA A 310 -7.26 5.71 -7.04
N PHE A 311 -7.92 5.61 -8.20
CA PHE A 311 -7.39 6.27 -9.39
C PHE A 311 -7.66 7.77 -9.29
N TYR A 312 -6.76 8.59 -9.83
CA TYR A 312 -6.96 10.03 -9.88
C TYR A 312 -6.82 10.60 -11.29
N LYS A 313 -7.54 11.67 -11.57
CA LYS A 313 -7.28 12.59 -12.67
C LYS A 313 -6.75 13.89 -12.12
N GLU A 314 -5.77 14.46 -12.80
CA GLU A 314 -5.44 15.87 -12.57
C GLU A 314 -6.57 16.74 -13.13
N PRO A 315 -6.91 17.85 -12.47
CA PRO A 315 -7.91 18.77 -12.99
C PRO A 315 -7.45 19.27 -14.35
N ALA A 316 -8.39 19.38 -15.30
CA ALA A 316 -8.08 19.97 -16.60
C ALA A 316 -7.45 21.36 -16.37
N PRO A 317 -6.38 21.74 -17.08
CA PRO A 317 -5.82 23.07 -16.95
C PRO A 317 -6.94 24.07 -17.22
N GLU A 318 -7.20 24.97 -16.27
CA GLU A 318 -8.25 25.98 -16.40
C GLU A 318 -8.03 26.70 -17.73
N THR A 319 -8.99 26.57 -18.66
CA THR A 319 -8.96 27.37 -19.87
C THR A 319 -9.24 28.81 -19.46
N GLU A 320 -8.19 29.60 -19.30
CA GLU A 320 -8.27 31.04 -19.05
C GLU A 320 -9.36 31.67 -19.95
N PRO A 321 -10.46 32.18 -19.39
CA PRO A 321 -11.53 32.76 -20.17
C PRO A 321 -11.06 34.11 -20.72
N GLY A 322 -10.56 34.13 -21.94
CA GLY A 322 -10.46 35.38 -22.72
C GLY A 322 -9.06 35.82 -23.15
N GLY A 323 -8.18 34.89 -23.55
CA GLY A 323 -7.02 35.24 -24.38
C GLY A 323 -7.48 35.85 -25.71
N THR A 324 -7.65 37.17 -25.74
CA THR A 324 -7.91 37.92 -26.97
C THR A 324 -6.61 37.94 -27.77
N THR A 325 -6.59 37.24 -28.90
CA THR A 325 -5.49 37.28 -29.86
C THR A 325 -5.34 38.70 -30.42
N PRO A 326 -4.13 39.29 -30.47
CA PRO A 326 -3.88 40.55 -31.18
C PRO A 326 -3.99 40.41 -32.70
#